data_AF-A0A933T1M6-F1
#
_entry.id   AF-A0A933T1M6-F1
#
_cell.length_a   1.000
_cell.length_b   1.000
_cell.length_c   1.000
_cell.angle_alpha   90.00
_cell.angle_beta   90.00
_cell.angle_gamma   90.00
#
_symmetry.space_group_name_H-M   'P 1'
#
loop_
_entity.id
_entity.type
_entity.pdbx_description
1 polymer ?
#
loop_
_entity_poly.entity_id
_entity_poly.type
_entity_poly.pdbx_seq_one_letter_code
_entity_poly.pdbx_strand_id
1 'polypeptide(L)'
;MKKEKRLSIVICLLNVLFLVNIAYAVEYTYTELFPGTDARGLNNFGVVVGSPDGSGTQRTGFIYSNGSYSELLPTGQTYASAYGINNNGEVVGTGSTALGYRGFLYSNGSYTEIRPSGWGEHVVAVDINDSGAIVGYGEHNNEGSMGKGYLYSSGNYTEILPSGWSASRAVAINNNGDVAGDGYGFGASRAFVYSNGSYTEFMIPGLSYLTLIDINNNGDIIGNGYDGQGYKSFLFSNGSYSILHMLGSLEVGPQWPYTDVRGLNNNGDAVGCVYGSNNTIKGFLYSGGTYTEILPTGWSESSAQAINDNGTIVGWGKDSTGTSRGFIASPVVPDNDNDGYPSDVDCDDSNPAVNPGATEIPNNGIDDDCNPSTPIASVSGNAYNYPIPLFRASMSVNVNASSLGTSYLRYYYTRNRLSLVSTSITGISASGGTAIVTGVGTINGASGYTFTATITDGSPVGDSTLRDTMGLEIKKPDGTNYFSASKTISLKSFKKLPVYSC
;
A
#
# COMPACT_ATOMS: atom_id res chain seq x y z
N MET A 1 38.83 -53.51 -41.88
CA MET A 1 38.01 -53.42 -40.64
C MET A 1 38.95 -52.89 -39.55
N LYS A 2 38.77 -51.79 -38.83
CA LYS A 2 37.65 -50.89 -38.51
C LYS A 2 38.20 -49.44 -38.51
N LYS A 3 37.40 -48.46 -38.97
CA LYS A 3 37.67 -47.04 -38.72
C LYS A 3 37.03 -46.68 -37.37
N GLU A 4 37.83 -46.32 -36.38
CA GLU A 4 37.34 -45.72 -35.15
C GLU A 4 37.09 -44.22 -35.37
N LYS A 5 35.85 -43.77 -35.19
CA LYS A 5 35.50 -42.35 -35.07
C LYS A 5 35.66 -41.96 -33.60
N ARG A 6 36.57 -41.04 -33.29
CA ARG A 6 36.60 -40.35 -31.99
C ARG A 6 35.48 -39.31 -31.98
N LEU A 7 34.53 -39.47 -31.06
CA LEU A 7 33.49 -38.50 -30.75
C LEU A 7 34.00 -37.61 -29.61
N SER A 8 34.32 -36.35 -29.90
CA SER A 8 34.61 -35.36 -28.86
C SER A 8 33.29 -34.81 -28.32
N ILE A 9 32.98 -35.12 -27.07
CA ILE A 9 31.86 -34.52 -26.32
C ILE A 9 32.35 -33.20 -25.75
N VAL A 10 31.78 -32.08 -26.20
CA VAL A 10 31.96 -30.77 -25.58
C VAL A 10 30.91 -30.65 -24.48
N ILE A 11 31.35 -30.69 -23.21
CA ILE A 11 30.49 -30.40 -22.05
C ILE A 11 30.45 -28.88 -21.90
N CYS A 12 29.32 -28.28 -22.23
CA CYS A 12 29.05 -26.88 -21.94
C CYS A 12 28.56 -26.79 -20.48
N LEU A 13 29.43 -26.34 -19.58
CA LEU A 13 29.07 -26.01 -18.20
C LEU A 13 28.25 -24.71 -18.20
N LEU A 14 26.93 -24.82 -18.07
CA LEU A 14 26.07 -23.68 -17.73
C LEU A 14 26.28 -23.37 -16.24
N ASN A 15 27.00 -22.28 -15.94
CA ASN A 15 26.99 -21.70 -14.60
C ASN A 15 25.65 -21.01 -14.39
N VAL A 16 24.71 -21.70 -13.73
CA VAL A 16 23.52 -21.06 -13.18
C VAL A 16 23.96 -20.39 -11.87
N LEU A 17 24.18 -19.07 -11.90
CA LEU A 17 24.27 -18.28 -10.68
C LEU A 17 22.89 -18.35 -10.00
N PHE A 18 22.78 -19.12 -8.93
CA PHE A 18 21.70 -18.92 -7.97
C PHE A 18 21.98 -17.61 -7.25
N LEU A 19 21.27 -16.54 -7.63
CA LEU A 19 21.10 -15.40 -6.76
C LEU A 19 20.30 -15.92 -5.55
N VAL A 20 21.00 -16.14 -4.45
CA VAL A 20 20.35 -16.33 -3.15
C VAL A 20 19.84 -14.94 -2.77
N ASN A 21 18.57 -14.66 -3.08
CA ASN A 21 17.89 -13.54 -2.44
C ASN A 21 17.80 -13.90 -0.97
N ILE A 22 18.69 -13.32 -0.17
CA ILE A 22 18.51 -13.29 1.28
C ILE A 22 17.34 -12.33 1.49
N ALA A 23 16.14 -12.88 1.62
CA ALA A 23 15.01 -12.10 2.09
C ALA A 23 15.30 -11.71 3.54
N TYR A 24 15.51 -10.42 3.79
CA TYR A 24 15.55 -9.89 5.15
C TYR A 24 14.14 -10.02 5.74
N ALA A 25 14.05 -10.54 6.96
CA ALA A 25 12.79 -10.51 7.69
C ALA A 25 12.46 -9.05 8.02
N VAL A 26 11.22 -8.64 7.74
CA VAL A 26 10.74 -7.30 8.11
C VAL A 26 10.84 -7.14 9.62
N GLU A 27 11.52 -6.07 10.07
CA GLU A 27 11.60 -5.74 11.49
C GLU A 27 10.35 -4.95 11.93
N TYR A 28 10.00 -5.05 13.21
CA TYR A 28 8.80 -4.44 13.76
C TYR A 28 9.10 -3.67 15.05
N THR A 29 8.50 -2.49 15.18
CA THR A 29 8.40 -1.76 16.45
C THR A 29 7.04 -2.01 17.09
N TYR A 30 6.98 -2.05 18.42
CA TYR A 30 5.78 -2.43 19.15
C TYR A 30 5.28 -1.30 20.05
N THR A 31 4.01 -0.95 19.90
CA THR A 31 3.27 -0.09 20.82
C THR A 31 2.35 -0.97 21.68
N GLU A 32 2.52 -0.92 23.00
CA GLU A 32 1.66 -1.63 23.93
C GLU A 32 0.35 -0.85 24.17
N LEU A 33 -0.78 -1.56 24.14
CA LEU A 33 -2.08 -1.01 24.48
C LEU A 33 -2.40 -1.22 25.97
N PHE A 34 -3.57 -0.72 26.40
CA PHE A 34 -4.01 -0.76 27.78
C PHE A 34 -4.15 -2.19 28.31
N PRO A 35 -3.92 -2.43 29.62
CA PRO A 35 -4.19 -3.73 30.23
C PRO A 35 -5.64 -4.17 29.98
N GLY A 36 -5.83 -5.47 29.78
CA GLY A 36 -7.17 -6.04 29.62
C GLY A 36 -7.79 -5.79 28.24
N THR A 37 -6.98 -5.47 27.23
CA THR A 37 -7.44 -5.23 25.85
C THR A 37 -7.00 -6.33 24.90
N ASP A 38 -7.84 -6.58 23.89
CA ASP A 38 -7.60 -7.48 22.79
C ASP A 38 -7.87 -6.72 21.48
N ALA A 39 -6.81 -6.35 20.76
CA ALA A 39 -6.92 -5.64 19.50
C ALA A 39 -7.30 -6.62 18.39
N ARG A 40 -8.45 -6.36 17.73
CA ARG A 40 -9.11 -7.30 16.82
C ARG A 40 -9.13 -6.86 15.38
N GLY A 41 -9.21 -5.55 15.13
CA GLY A 41 -9.27 -4.99 13.78
C GLY A 41 -8.47 -3.69 13.68
N LEU A 42 -8.05 -3.36 12.47
CA LEU A 42 -7.40 -2.10 12.14
C LEU A 42 -7.74 -1.67 10.71
N ASN A 43 -7.69 -0.38 10.42
CA ASN A 43 -7.81 0.14 9.06
C ASN A 43 -6.46 0.62 8.48
N ASN A 44 -6.44 1.04 7.21
CA ASN A 44 -5.22 1.49 6.51
C ASN A 44 -4.69 2.84 7.04
N PHE A 45 -5.46 3.56 7.87
CA PHE A 45 -5.02 4.78 8.56
C PHE A 45 -4.44 4.51 9.96
N GLY A 46 -4.29 3.24 10.34
CA GLY A 46 -3.72 2.85 11.63
C GLY A 46 -4.68 3.05 12.82
N VAL A 47 -5.99 3.21 12.56
CA VAL A 47 -7.00 3.20 13.62
C VAL A 47 -7.26 1.76 14.01
N VAL A 48 -7.15 1.47 15.30
CA VAL A 48 -7.28 0.12 15.87
C VAL A 48 -8.57 0.02 16.67
N VAL A 49 -9.26 -1.11 16.53
CA VAL A 49 -10.44 -1.44 17.32
C VAL A 49 -10.28 -2.77 18.01
N GLY A 50 -10.98 -2.94 19.13
CA GLY A 50 -10.90 -4.18 19.86
C GLY A 50 -11.91 -4.34 20.97
N SER A 51 -11.67 -5.39 21.72
CA SER A 51 -12.53 -5.88 22.79
C SER A 51 -11.78 -5.87 24.12
N PRO A 52 -12.50 -5.90 25.24
CA PRO A 52 -11.89 -6.26 26.51
C PRO A 52 -11.58 -7.76 26.51
N ASP A 53 -10.44 -8.14 27.08
CA ASP A 53 -9.91 -9.52 27.08
C ASP A 53 -10.68 -10.48 28.03
N GLY A 54 -11.66 -9.96 28.78
CA GLY A 54 -12.48 -10.71 29.72
C GLY A 54 -11.80 -11.03 31.06
N SER A 55 -10.52 -10.67 31.25
CA SER A 55 -9.75 -10.95 32.48
C SER A 55 -9.93 -9.88 33.56
N GLY A 56 -10.42 -8.69 33.20
CA GLY A 56 -10.49 -7.52 34.08
C GLY A 56 -11.90 -6.94 34.28
N THR A 57 -11.94 -5.69 34.77
CA THR A 57 -13.17 -4.90 34.94
C THR A 57 -13.63 -4.20 33.66
N GLN A 58 -12.78 -4.19 32.63
CA GLN A 58 -13.09 -3.58 31.33
C GLN A 58 -14.25 -4.37 30.69
N ARG A 59 -15.31 -3.65 30.33
CA ARG A 59 -16.49 -4.23 29.67
C ARG A 59 -16.77 -3.59 28.31
N THR A 60 -16.01 -2.59 27.93
CA THR A 60 -16.24 -1.79 26.73
C THR A 60 -15.25 -2.19 25.65
N GLY A 61 -15.70 -2.16 24.40
CA GLY A 61 -14.80 -2.19 23.24
C GLY A 61 -13.99 -0.90 23.19
N PHE A 62 -13.10 -0.76 22.24
CA PHE A 62 -12.30 0.47 22.12
C PHE A 62 -11.98 0.85 20.69
N ILE A 63 -11.66 2.14 20.53
CA ILE A 63 -10.94 2.71 19.39
C ILE A 63 -9.64 3.29 19.92
N TYR A 64 -8.53 2.99 19.26
CA TYR A 64 -7.23 3.61 19.48
C TYR A 64 -6.76 4.27 18.18
N SER A 65 -6.45 5.56 18.24
CA SER A 65 -5.96 6.33 17.10
C SER A 65 -5.01 7.42 17.57
N ASN A 66 -3.81 7.50 16.98
CA ASN A 66 -2.83 8.55 17.25
C ASN A 66 -2.57 8.79 18.74
N GLY A 67 -2.37 7.72 19.52
CA GLY A 67 -2.15 7.80 20.96
C GLY A 67 -3.40 8.02 21.82
N SER A 68 -4.56 8.27 21.21
CA SER A 68 -5.82 8.50 21.92
C SER A 68 -6.66 7.23 22.00
N TYR A 69 -7.17 6.93 23.19
CA TYR A 69 -8.04 5.79 23.46
C TYR A 69 -9.46 6.26 23.78
N SER A 70 -10.45 5.63 23.16
CA SER A 70 -11.86 5.90 23.38
C SER A 70 -12.62 4.60 23.57
N GLU A 71 -13.45 4.55 24.61
CA GLU A 71 -14.29 3.38 24.88
C GLU A 71 -15.52 3.34 23.96
N LEU A 72 -15.85 2.15 23.50
CA LEU A 72 -17.07 1.84 22.76
C LEU A 72 -18.02 1.03 23.64
N LEU A 73 -19.18 1.63 23.91
CA LEU A 73 -20.30 0.98 24.57
C LEU A 73 -21.60 1.55 24.00
N PRO A 74 -22.37 0.75 23.23
CA PRO A 74 -23.68 1.20 22.78
C PRO A 74 -24.59 1.53 23.96
N THR A 75 -25.42 2.57 23.80
CA THR A 75 -26.28 3.06 24.87
C THR A 75 -27.21 1.96 25.41
N GLY A 76 -27.21 1.77 26.73
CA GLY A 76 -28.05 0.77 27.41
C GLY A 76 -27.50 -0.65 27.45
N GLN A 77 -26.28 -0.87 26.94
CA GLN A 77 -25.59 -2.16 26.98
C GLN A 77 -24.56 -2.23 28.13
N THR A 78 -24.21 -3.45 28.54
CA THR A 78 -23.30 -3.68 29.68
C THR A 78 -21.95 -4.26 29.30
N TYR A 79 -21.81 -4.69 28.04
CA TYR A 79 -20.57 -5.18 27.48
C TYR A 79 -20.55 -4.89 25.98
N ALA A 80 -19.39 -4.61 25.40
CA ALA A 80 -19.24 -4.45 23.96
C ALA A 80 -17.89 -4.97 23.46
N SER A 81 -17.90 -5.49 22.25
CA SER A 81 -16.75 -5.96 21.49
C SER A 81 -16.79 -5.32 20.12
N ALA A 82 -15.72 -4.64 19.72
CA ALA A 82 -15.51 -4.20 18.35
C ALA A 82 -14.67 -5.24 17.59
N TYR A 83 -15.08 -5.59 16.38
CA TYR A 83 -14.46 -6.64 15.57
C TYR A 83 -13.88 -6.10 14.27
N GLY A 84 -14.63 -5.29 13.52
CA GLY A 84 -14.23 -4.75 12.22
C GLY A 84 -14.25 -3.22 12.19
N ILE A 85 -13.40 -2.65 11.33
CA ILE A 85 -13.34 -1.20 11.07
C ILE A 85 -12.99 -0.98 9.59
N ASN A 86 -13.69 -0.05 8.94
CA ASN A 86 -13.36 0.34 7.56
C ASN A 86 -12.50 1.61 7.49
N ASN A 87 -12.06 2.00 6.29
CA ASN A 87 -11.22 3.17 6.07
C ASN A 87 -11.98 4.52 6.27
N ASN A 88 -13.30 4.50 6.38
CA ASN A 88 -14.10 5.67 6.79
C ASN A 88 -14.16 5.85 8.31
N GLY A 89 -13.54 4.95 9.09
CA GLY A 89 -13.56 4.97 10.55
C GLY A 89 -14.86 4.44 11.15
N GLU A 90 -15.67 3.72 10.36
CA GLU A 90 -16.89 3.08 10.82
C GLU A 90 -16.55 1.73 11.45
N VAL A 91 -17.08 1.47 12.63
CA VAL A 91 -16.73 0.30 13.46
C VAL A 91 -17.94 -0.58 13.63
N VAL A 92 -17.77 -1.89 13.44
CA VAL A 92 -18.80 -2.88 13.70
C VAL A 92 -18.41 -3.81 14.83
N GLY A 93 -19.42 -4.31 15.51
CA GLY A 93 -19.23 -5.21 16.62
C GLY A 93 -20.53 -5.67 17.22
N THR A 94 -20.44 -6.14 18.45
CA THR A 94 -21.57 -6.65 19.21
C THR A 94 -21.55 -6.08 20.60
N GLY A 95 -22.71 -5.85 21.20
CA GLY A 95 -22.75 -5.67 22.64
C GLY A 95 -23.97 -6.28 23.33
N SER A 96 -23.80 -6.47 24.62
CA SER A 96 -24.66 -7.30 25.46
C SER A 96 -25.79 -6.49 26.05
N THR A 97 -26.99 -7.04 25.92
CA THR A 97 -28.22 -6.58 26.53
C THR A 97 -28.64 -7.54 27.65
N ALA A 98 -29.73 -7.24 28.36
CA ALA A 98 -30.31 -8.17 29.32
C ALA A 98 -30.90 -9.44 28.67
N LEU A 99 -31.10 -9.45 27.35
CA LEU A 99 -31.81 -10.51 26.62
C LEU A 99 -30.91 -11.31 25.66
N GLY A 100 -29.67 -10.86 25.41
CA GLY A 100 -28.77 -11.43 24.40
C GLY A 100 -27.71 -10.43 23.95
N TYR A 101 -27.22 -10.54 22.73
CA TYR A 101 -26.21 -9.68 22.11
C TYR A 101 -26.68 -9.12 20.77
N ARG A 102 -26.53 -7.81 20.57
CA ARG A 102 -26.96 -7.12 19.35
C ARG A 102 -25.75 -6.56 18.60
N GLY A 103 -25.77 -6.71 17.28
CA GLY A 103 -24.81 -6.08 16.40
C GLY A 103 -24.95 -4.56 16.48
N PHE A 104 -23.84 -3.84 16.35
CA PHE A 104 -23.85 -2.39 16.23
C PHE A 104 -22.93 -1.92 15.10
N LEU A 105 -23.26 -0.75 14.57
CA LEU A 105 -22.41 0.10 13.75
C LEU A 105 -22.18 1.40 14.53
N TYR A 106 -20.93 1.74 14.79
CA TYR A 106 -20.51 3.02 15.33
C TYR A 106 -19.93 3.87 14.22
N SER A 107 -20.52 5.05 13.99
CA SER A 107 -20.09 6.00 12.97
C SER A 107 -20.32 7.42 13.46
N ASN A 108 -19.30 8.27 13.38
CA ASN A 108 -19.36 9.69 13.76
C ASN A 108 -19.97 9.94 15.15
N GLY A 109 -19.57 9.16 16.16
CA GLY A 109 -20.04 9.32 17.53
C GLY A 109 -21.43 8.73 17.83
N SER A 110 -22.08 8.12 16.83
CA SER A 110 -23.45 7.57 16.96
C SER A 110 -23.47 6.07 16.75
N TYR A 111 -24.38 5.39 17.46
CA TYR A 111 -24.61 3.94 17.33
C TYR A 111 -25.88 3.66 16.53
N THR A 112 -25.77 2.75 15.56
CA THR A 112 -26.90 2.15 14.85
C THR A 112 -26.97 0.67 15.22
N GLU A 113 -28.15 0.17 15.62
CA GLU A 113 -28.36 -1.26 15.85
C GLU A 113 -28.34 -2.01 14.52
N ILE A 114 -27.51 -3.05 14.43
CA ILE A 114 -27.44 -3.96 13.29
C ILE A 114 -28.16 -5.25 13.66
N ARG A 115 -29.41 -5.35 13.18
CA ARG A 115 -30.29 -6.49 13.44
C ARG A 115 -31.28 -6.66 12.28
N PRO A 116 -31.22 -7.76 11.51
CA PRO A 116 -32.23 -8.01 10.49
C PRO A 116 -33.63 -8.14 11.09
N SER A 117 -34.65 -7.67 10.37
CA SER A 117 -36.03 -7.72 10.84
C SER A 117 -36.50 -9.17 11.06
N GLY A 118 -37.15 -9.44 12.19
CA GLY A 118 -37.61 -10.77 12.58
C GLY A 118 -36.57 -11.65 13.28
N TRP A 119 -35.31 -11.22 13.37
CA TRP A 119 -34.26 -12.01 14.03
C TRP A 119 -34.30 -11.87 15.55
N GLY A 120 -33.75 -12.88 16.25
CA GLY A 120 -33.67 -12.94 17.71
C GLY A 120 -32.69 -11.92 18.31
N GLU A 121 -32.38 -12.10 19.59
CA GLU A 121 -31.50 -11.21 20.36
C GLU A 121 -30.02 -11.61 20.27
N HIS A 122 -29.64 -12.59 19.43
CA HIS A 122 -28.26 -13.05 19.26
C HIS A 122 -27.80 -12.77 17.84
N VAL A 123 -27.40 -11.52 17.58
CA VAL A 123 -26.90 -11.05 16.28
C VAL A 123 -25.52 -10.44 16.46
N VAL A 124 -24.59 -10.86 15.61
CA VAL A 124 -23.20 -10.41 15.61
C VAL A 124 -22.92 -9.72 14.29
N ALA A 125 -22.33 -8.52 14.33
CA ALA A 125 -21.73 -7.88 13.16
C ALA A 125 -20.22 -8.08 13.24
N VAL A 126 -19.63 -8.76 12.26
CA VAL A 126 -18.24 -9.24 12.36
C VAL A 126 -17.27 -8.41 11.56
N ASP A 127 -17.69 -7.96 10.37
CA ASP A 127 -16.81 -7.31 9.42
C ASP A 127 -17.55 -6.27 8.56
N ILE A 128 -16.82 -5.29 8.05
CA ILE A 128 -17.33 -4.12 7.32
C ILE A 128 -16.35 -3.70 6.23
N ASN A 129 -16.85 -3.47 5.01
CA ASN A 129 -16.04 -2.94 3.92
C ASN A 129 -16.13 -1.40 3.79
N ASP A 130 -15.33 -0.82 2.90
CA ASP A 130 -15.23 0.64 2.73
C ASP A 130 -16.48 1.29 2.12
N SER A 131 -17.40 0.50 1.56
CA SER A 131 -18.72 0.97 1.13
C SER A 131 -19.76 1.05 2.26
N GLY A 132 -19.38 0.60 3.47
CA GLY A 132 -20.28 0.49 4.62
C GLY A 132 -21.16 -0.77 4.59
N ALA A 133 -20.83 -1.76 3.75
CA ALA A 133 -21.51 -3.05 3.77
C ALA A 133 -20.98 -3.90 4.92
N ILE A 134 -21.89 -4.52 5.68
CA ILE A 134 -21.60 -5.23 6.93
C ILE A 134 -22.03 -6.68 6.78
N VAL A 135 -21.18 -7.60 7.20
CA VAL A 135 -21.54 -9.03 7.30
C VAL A 135 -21.58 -9.48 8.74
N GLY A 136 -22.28 -10.59 8.96
CA GLY A 136 -22.39 -11.20 10.27
C GLY A 136 -23.29 -12.40 10.28
N TYR A 137 -23.65 -12.83 11.49
CA TYR A 137 -24.53 -13.98 11.69
C TYR A 137 -25.36 -13.83 12.96
N GLY A 138 -26.37 -14.69 13.11
CA GLY A 138 -27.25 -14.64 14.26
C GLY A 138 -28.40 -15.64 14.23
N GLU A 139 -29.16 -15.68 15.30
CA GLU A 139 -30.27 -16.62 15.47
C GLU A 139 -31.55 -16.12 14.77
N HIS A 140 -32.04 -16.95 13.86
CA HIS A 140 -33.36 -16.80 13.26
C HIS A 140 -34.40 -17.53 14.14
N ASN A 141 -35.35 -16.79 14.72
CA ASN A 141 -36.59 -17.30 15.34
C ASN A 141 -36.49 -18.23 16.58
N ASN A 142 -35.44 -18.18 17.42
CA ASN A 142 -35.32 -19.07 18.60
C ASN A 142 -35.39 -20.59 18.26
N GLU A 143 -35.15 -20.99 17.00
CA GLU A 143 -35.32 -22.36 16.51
C GLU A 143 -34.12 -23.30 16.81
N GLY A 144 -33.25 -22.91 17.73
CA GLY A 144 -32.14 -23.73 18.21
C GLY A 144 -30.86 -23.60 17.38
N SER A 145 -29.81 -23.07 18.03
CA SER A 145 -28.35 -23.21 17.80
C SER A 145 -27.74 -23.05 16.40
N MET A 146 -28.49 -23.01 15.31
CA MET A 146 -27.98 -22.95 13.95
C MET A 146 -28.26 -21.56 13.38
N GLY A 147 -27.30 -20.65 13.59
CA GLY A 147 -27.38 -19.28 13.10
C GLY A 147 -27.36 -19.19 11.57
N LYS A 148 -27.89 -18.09 11.04
CA LYS A 148 -27.81 -17.73 9.63
C LYS A 148 -26.88 -16.53 9.45
N GLY A 149 -26.20 -16.47 8.31
CA GLY A 149 -25.44 -15.32 7.88
C GLY A 149 -26.34 -14.20 7.35
N TYR A 150 -25.86 -12.96 7.38
CA TYR A 150 -26.50 -11.84 6.71
C TYR A 150 -25.47 -10.90 6.09
N LEU A 151 -25.92 -10.14 5.09
CA LEU A 151 -25.26 -8.99 4.50
C LEU A 151 -26.18 -7.78 4.64
N TYR A 152 -25.72 -6.74 5.32
CA TYR A 152 -26.37 -5.44 5.38
C TYR A 152 -25.67 -4.48 4.43
N SER A 153 -26.40 -3.90 3.48
CA SER A 153 -25.86 -2.90 2.56
C SER A 153 -26.93 -1.89 2.17
N SER A 154 -26.57 -0.60 2.20
CA SER A 154 -27.47 0.50 1.81
C SER A 154 -28.84 0.44 2.50
N GLY A 155 -28.88 0.10 3.80
CA GLY A 155 -30.12 0.01 4.58
C GLY A 155 -30.91 -1.29 4.41
N ASN A 156 -30.45 -2.23 3.57
CA ASN A 156 -31.16 -3.47 3.28
C ASN A 156 -30.41 -4.69 3.81
N TYR A 157 -31.15 -5.68 4.31
CA TYR A 157 -30.61 -6.96 4.75
C TYR A 157 -30.84 -8.05 3.69
N THR A 158 -29.79 -8.78 3.36
CA THR A 158 -29.83 -10.00 2.57
C THR A 158 -29.46 -11.17 3.47
N GLU A 159 -30.32 -12.19 3.54
CA GLU A 159 -29.98 -13.44 4.22
C GLU A 159 -28.90 -14.18 3.40
N ILE A 160 -27.80 -14.56 4.06
CA ILE A 160 -26.69 -15.29 3.45
C ILE A 160 -26.79 -16.75 3.89
N LEU A 161 -27.55 -17.56 3.16
CA LEU A 161 -27.74 -18.99 3.42
C LEU A 161 -27.78 -19.76 2.09
N PRO A 162 -26.73 -20.55 1.76
CA PRO A 162 -26.75 -21.36 0.56
C PRO A 162 -27.93 -22.35 0.54
N SER A 163 -28.47 -22.63 -0.66
CA SER A 163 -29.63 -23.52 -0.79
C SER A 163 -29.30 -24.94 -0.30
N GLY A 164 -30.18 -25.51 0.53
CA GLY A 164 -30.01 -26.84 1.12
C GLY A 164 -29.12 -26.89 2.37
N TRP A 165 -28.64 -25.74 2.85
CA TRP A 165 -27.90 -25.64 4.10
C TRP A 165 -28.83 -25.35 5.28
N SER A 166 -28.45 -25.81 6.47
CA SER A 166 -29.22 -25.59 7.70
C SER A 166 -28.61 -24.51 8.61
N ALA A 167 -27.36 -24.12 8.39
CA ALA A 167 -26.71 -22.99 9.06
C ALA A 167 -25.69 -22.33 8.15
N SER A 168 -25.44 -21.05 8.39
CA SER A 168 -24.36 -20.30 7.76
C SER A 168 -23.85 -19.18 8.66
N ARG A 169 -22.60 -18.79 8.43
CA ARG A 169 -21.94 -17.61 8.98
C ARG A 169 -21.30 -16.87 7.82
N ALA A 170 -21.58 -15.57 7.70
CA ALA A 170 -20.79 -14.68 6.88
C ALA A 170 -19.72 -14.07 7.79
N VAL A 171 -18.44 -14.30 7.48
CA VAL A 171 -17.33 -14.01 8.40
C VAL A 171 -16.43 -12.86 7.96
N ALA A 172 -16.33 -12.61 6.65
CA ALA A 172 -15.51 -11.56 6.08
C ALA A 172 -16.11 -11.04 4.77
N ILE A 173 -15.84 -9.77 4.45
CA ILE A 173 -16.29 -9.09 3.24
C ILE A 173 -15.20 -8.19 2.66
N ASN A 174 -14.92 -8.32 1.36
CA ASN A 174 -13.99 -7.43 0.67
C ASN A 174 -14.69 -6.17 0.11
N ASN A 175 -13.91 -5.22 -0.42
CA ASN A 175 -14.43 -3.98 -1.03
C ASN A 175 -15.16 -4.20 -2.37
N ASN A 176 -15.04 -5.38 -2.97
CA ASN A 176 -15.84 -5.76 -4.13
C ASN A 176 -17.25 -6.26 -3.72
N GLY A 177 -17.48 -6.46 -2.42
CA GLY A 177 -18.73 -7.01 -1.88
C GLY A 177 -18.80 -8.54 -1.92
N ASP A 178 -17.68 -9.21 -2.18
CA ASP A 178 -17.58 -10.66 -2.05
C ASP A 178 -17.52 -11.04 -0.57
N VAL A 179 -18.30 -12.04 -0.19
CA VAL A 179 -18.45 -12.49 1.19
C VAL A 179 -17.90 -13.89 1.34
N ALA A 180 -16.93 -14.07 2.24
CA ALA A 180 -16.47 -15.38 2.67
C ALA A 180 -17.27 -15.87 3.87
N GLY A 181 -17.58 -17.16 3.88
CA GLY A 181 -18.37 -17.76 4.95
C GLY A 181 -18.24 -19.26 5.06
N ASP A 182 -18.83 -19.80 6.12
CA ASP A 182 -18.91 -21.22 6.38
C ASP A 182 -20.25 -21.59 7.00
N GLY A 183 -20.52 -22.87 7.17
CA GLY A 183 -21.80 -23.32 7.70
C GLY A 183 -21.95 -24.83 7.66
N TYR A 184 -23.20 -25.28 7.79
CA TYR A 184 -23.54 -26.70 7.77
C TYR A 184 -24.50 -26.97 6.63
N GLY A 185 -24.02 -27.71 5.64
CA GLY A 185 -24.76 -28.05 4.42
C GLY A 185 -24.73 -29.54 4.14
N PHE A 186 -25.89 -30.12 3.80
CA PHE A 186 -26.01 -31.53 3.43
C PHE A 186 -25.35 -32.51 4.43
N GLY A 187 -25.44 -32.22 5.73
CA GLY A 187 -24.90 -33.09 6.79
C GLY A 187 -23.41 -32.90 7.11
N ALA A 188 -22.74 -31.88 6.59
CA ALA A 188 -21.32 -31.61 6.86
C ALA A 188 -21.00 -30.12 6.96
N SER A 189 -19.90 -29.79 7.66
CA SER A 189 -19.34 -28.42 7.64
C SER A 189 -18.77 -28.10 6.27
N ARG A 190 -19.12 -26.93 5.74
CA ARG A 190 -18.78 -26.48 4.39
C ARG A 190 -18.45 -24.99 4.40
N ALA A 191 -17.70 -24.56 3.39
CA ALA A 191 -17.32 -23.16 3.17
C ALA A 191 -17.95 -22.65 1.87
N PHE A 192 -18.17 -21.34 1.77
CA PHE A 192 -18.68 -20.71 0.56
C PHE A 192 -18.10 -19.32 0.35
N VAL A 193 -18.10 -18.88 -0.90
CA VAL A 193 -17.96 -17.48 -1.30
C VAL A 193 -19.27 -17.04 -1.94
N TYR A 194 -19.83 -15.94 -1.46
CA TYR A 194 -20.99 -15.29 -2.04
C TYR A 194 -20.53 -14.05 -2.81
N SER A 195 -20.80 -14.02 -4.12
CA SER A 195 -20.41 -12.93 -5.01
C SER A 195 -21.51 -12.67 -6.01
N ASN A 196 -21.86 -11.40 -6.22
CA ASN A 196 -22.85 -10.97 -7.23
C ASN A 196 -24.17 -11.76 -7.19
N GLY A 197 -24.69 -12.05 -5.99
CA GLY A 197 -25.95 -12.77 -5.81
C GLY A 197 -25.86 -14.30 -5.93
N SER A 198 -24.66 -14.85 -6.15
CA SER A 198 -24.44 -16.28 -6.37
C SER A 198 -23.51 -16.88 -5.31
N TYR A 199 -23.76 -18.14 -4.94
CA TYR A 199 -22.91 -18.90 -4.03
C TYR A 199 -21.99 -19.84 -4.81
N THR A 200 -20.70 -19.80 -4.49
CA THR A 200 -19.72 -20.80 -4.88
C THR A 200 -19.32 -21.58 -3.65
N GLU A 201 -19.56 -22.89 -3.64
CA GLU A 201 -19.04 -23.74 -2.58
C GLU A 201 -17.50 -23.79 -2.67
N PHE A 202 -16.85 -23.49 -1.55
CA PHE A 202 -15.40 -23.44 -1.47
C PHE A 202 -14.85 -24.76 -0.95
N MET A 203 -13.93 -25.35 -1.71
CA MET A 203 -13.35 -26.66 -1.41
C MET A 203 -11.85 -26.65 -1.64
N ILE A 204 -11.10 -27.29 -0.75
CA ILE A 204 -9.67 -27.51 -0.86
C ILE A 204 -9.42 -29.03 -0.90
N PRO A 205 -8.89 -29.58 -2.00
CA PRO A 205 -8.57 -31.01 -2.09
C PRO A 205 -7.73 -31.50 -0.91
N GLY A 206 -8.19 -32.57 -0.26
CA GLY A 206 -7.51 -33.16 0.89
C GLY A 206 -7.85 -32.53 2.24
N LEU A 207 -8.62 -31.43 2.28
CA LEU A 207 -9.13 -30.85 3.52
C LEU A 207 -10.65 -31.04 3.64
N SER A 208 -11.08 -31.24 4.88
CA SER A 208 -12.48 -31.33 5.32
C SER A 208 -12.76 -30.28 6.40
N TYR A 209 -14.02 -30.05 6.76
CA TYR A 209 -14.37 -29.08 7.82
C TYR A 209 -13.76 -27.68 7.61
N LEU A 210 -13.86 -27.15 6.39
CA LEU A 210 -13.30 -25.85 6.06
C LEU A 210 -14.02 -24.72 6.81
N THR A 211 -13.24 -23.83 7.39
CA THR A 211 -13.72 -22.53 7.91
C THR A 211 -12.92 -21.43 7.24
N LEU A 212 -13.61 -20.54 6.53
CA LEU A 212 -12.97 -19.33 6.00
C LEU A 212 -12.84 -18.32 7.13
N ILE A 213 -11.83 -17.46 7.05
CA ILE A 213 -11.54 -16.47 8.09
C ILE A 213 -11.57 -15.07 7.51
N ASP A 214 -10.90 -14.87 6.37
CA ASP A 214 -10.74 -13.55 5.76
C ASP A 214 -10.69 -13.64 4.23
N ILE A 215 -11.02 -12.54 3.55
CA ILE A 215 -10.97 -12.37 2.09
C ILE A 215 -10.50 -10.96 1.73
N ASN A 216 -9.47 -10.85 0.90
CA ASN A 216 -8.95 -9.55 0.46
C ASN A 216 -9.59 -9.08 -0.87
N ASN A 217 -9.22 -7.88 -1.33
CA ASN A 217 -9.77 -7.27 -2.55
C ASN A 217 -9.30 -7.93 -3.85
N ASN A 218 -8.24 -8.75 -3.78
CA ASN A 218 -7.80 -9.59 -4.90
C ASN A 218 -8.57 -10.92 -4.97
N GLY A 219 -9.41 -11.21 -3.97
CA GLY A 219 -10.12 -12.48 -3.84
C GLY A 219 -9.25 -13.60 -3.27
N ASP A 220 -8.09 -13.27 -2.68
CA ASP A 220 -7.33 -14.22 -1.88
C ASP A 220 -8.09 -14.49 -0.58
N ILE A 221 -8.03 -15.74 -0.12
CA ILE A 221 -8.81 -16.22 1.04
C ILE A 221 -7.89 -17.00 1.96
N ILE A 222 -7.98 -16.71 3.25
CA ILE A 222 -7.36 -17.54 4.30
C ILE A 222 -8.43 -18.30 5.09
N GLY A 223 -8.03 -19.46 5.61
CA GLY A 223 -8.91 -20.28 6.42
C GLY A 223 -8.20 -21.47 7.01
N ASN A 224 -8.98 -22.33 7.67
CA ASN A 224 -8.52 -23.58 8.28
C ASN A 224 -9.30 -24.78 7.73
N GLY A 225 -8.68 -25.95 7.76
CA GLY A 225 -9.31 -27.22 7.36
C GLY A 225 -8.62 -28.44 7.95
N TYR A 226 -9.32 -29.56 8.04
CA TYR A 226 -8.85 -30.81 8.64
C TYR A 226 -8.43 -31.83 7.58
N ASP A 227 -7.19 -32.30 7.64
CA ASP A 227 -6.60 -33.25 6.68
C ASP A 227 -6.72 -34.74 7.08
N GLY A 228 -7.48 -35.04 8.16
CA GLY A 228 -7.55 -36.40 8.73
C GLY A 228 -6.47 -36.70 9.77
N GLN A 229 -5.43 -35.87 9.85
CA GLN A 229 -4.34 -35.93 10.84
C GLN A 229 -4.28 -34.67 11.69
N GLY A 230 -4.93 -33.58 11.31
CA GLY A 230 -5.04 -32.35 12.06
C GLY A 230 -5.58 -31.16 11.28
N TYR A 231 -5.86 -30.08 11.99
CA TYR A 231 -6.23 -28.84 11.34
C TYR A 231 -4.99 -28.14 10.75
N LYS A 232 -5.19 -27.53 9.59
CA LYS A 232 -4.21 -26.85 8.75
C LYS A 232 -4.77 -25.51 8.33
N SER A 233 -3.99 -24.44 8.48
CA SER A 233 -4.30 -23.17 7.83
C SER A 233 -3.91 -23.22 6.36
N PHE A 234 -4.65 -22.53 5.51
CA PHE A 234 -4.35 -22.39 4.09
C PHE A 234 -4.47 -20.92 3.66
N LEU A 235 -3.75 -20.60 2.58
CA LEU A 235 -3.95 -19.40 1.78
C LEU A 235 -4.34 -19.86 0.37
N PHE A 236 -5.49 -19.40 -0.11
CA PHE A 236 -5.91 -19.52 -1.50
C PHE A 236 -5.64 -18.20 -2.21
N SER A 237 -4.84 -18.26 -3.28
CA SER A 237 -4.48 -17.10 -4.09
C SER A 237 -4.27 -17.51 -5.53
N ASN A 238 -4.70 -16.66 -6.47
CA ASN A 238 -4.52 -16.88 -7.92
C ASN A 238 -5.02 -18.26 -8.41
N GLY A 239 -6.13 -18.75 -7.85
CA GLY A 239 -6.73 -20.03 -8.25
C GLY A 239 -6.02 -21.28 -7.70
N SER A 240 -4.98 -21.12 -6.87
CA SER A 240 -4.26 -22.20 -6.22
C SER A 240 -4.28 -22.03 -4.71
N TYR A 241 -4.07 -23.11 -3.96
CA TYR A 241 -3.93 -23.04 -2.51
C TYR A 241 -2.57 -23.54 -2.05
N SER A 242 -2.10 -22.93 -0.97
CA SER A 242 -0.90 -23.32 -0.24
C SER A 242 -1.32 -23.65 1.18
N ILE A 243 -0.89 -24.81 1.70
CA ILE A 243 -1.02 -25.07 3.12
C ILE A 243 0.08 -24.27 3.84
N LEU A 244 -0.33 -23.48 4.81
CA LEU A 244 0.57 -22.66 5.62
C LEU A 244 1.18 -23.56 6.69
N HIS A 245 2.21 -24.31 6.30
CA HIS A 245 3.04 -25.10 7.20
C HIS A 245 4.23 -24.27 7.65
N MET A 246 4.25 -23.89 8.92
CA MET A 246 5.40 -23.22 9.50
C MET A 246 6.48 -24.26 9.86
N LEU A 247 7.33 -24.60 8.88
CA LEU A 247 8.47 -25.49 9.08
C LEU A 247 9.65 -24.69 9.68
N GLY A 248 10.06 -24.94 10.92
CA GLY A 248 11.24 -24.27 11.51
C GLY A 248 11.18 -24.00 13.02
N SER A 249 12.15 -23.22 13.53
CA SER A 249 12.51 -23.00 14.95
C SER A 249 11.41 -22.47 15.89
N LEU A 250 10.20 -22.23 15.39
CA LEU A 250 9.02 -21.95 16.21
C LEU A 250 8.22 -23.23 16.58
N GLU A 251 8.51 -24.38 15.97
CA GLU A 251 7.93 -25.67 16.31
C GLU A 251 8.53 -26.22 17.62
N VAL A 252 7.79 -26.06 18.72
CA VAL A 252 8.10 -26.73 19.99
C VAL A 252 7.32 -28.04 20.07
N GLY A 253 7.90 -29.12 19.57
CA GLY A 253 7.64 -30.49 20.04
C GLY A 253 6.67 -31.38 19.23
N PRO A 254 6.71 -32.71 19.46
CA PRO A 254 6.04 -33.74 18.65
C PRO A 254 4.54 -33.94 18.95
N GLN A 255 3.84 -32.92 19.44
CA GLN A 255 2.38 -32.98 19.63
C GLN A 255 1.73 -31.66 19.20
N TRP A 256 1.06 -31.72 18.03
CA TRP A 256 0.03 -30.80 17.55
C TRP A 256 0.34 -29.29 17.56
N PRO A 257 1.39 -28.80 16.87
CA PRO A 257 1.41 -27.41 16.48
C PRO A 257 0.24 -27.15 15.53
N TYR A 258 -0.74 -26.38 16.00
CA TYR A 258 -1.84 -25.88 15.19
C TYR A 258 -1.52 -24.42 14.82
N THR A 259 -1.31 -24.17 13.53
CA THR A 259 -1.29 -22.82 12.97
C THR A 259 -2.73 -22.35 12.85
N ASP A 260 -2.98 -21.12 13.26
CA ASP A 260 -4.28 -20.48 13.18
C ASP A 260 -4.12 -19.09 12.56
N VAL A 261 -4.46 -18.98 11.28
CA VAL A 261 -4.55 -17.69 10.58
C VAL A 261 -5.71 -16.85 11.10
N ARG A 262 -5.58 -15.52 11.06
CA ARG A 262 -6.54 -14.60 11.66
C ARG A 262 -6.85 -13.38 10.80
N GLY A 263 -5.89 -12.88 10.02
CA GLY A 263 -6.10 -11.73 9.15
C GLY A 263 -5.23 -11.77 7.89
N LEU A 264 -5.69 -11.07 6.85
CA LEU A 264 -5.10 -11.03 5.51
C LEU A 264 -5.15 -9.59 4.96
N ASN A 265 -4.06 -9.11 4.35
CA ASN A 265 -4.05 -7.82 3.66
C ASN A 265 -4.14 -7.97 2.12
N ASN A 266 -4.23 -6.86 1.38
CA ASN A 266 -4.29 -6.86 -0.08
C ASN A 266 -2.95 -7.19 -0.78
N ASN A 267 -1.86 -7.29 -0.03
CA ASN A 267 -0.57 -7.78 -0.56
C ASN A 267 -0.49 -9.32 -0.53
N GLY A 268 -1.48 -9.99 0.07
CA GLY A 268 -1.48 -11.44 0.28
C GLY A 268 -0.71 -11.88 1.51
N ASP A 269 -0.33 -10.94 2.38
CA ASP A 269 0.31 -11.24 3.67
C ASP A 269 -0.74 -11.69 4.67
N ALA A 270 -0.46 -12.77 5.38
CA ALA A 270 -1.37 -13.35 6.36
C ALA A 270 -0.74 -13.32 7.76
N VAL A 271 -1.54 -13.03 8.78
CA VAL A 271 -1.11 -13.07 10.18
C VAL A 271 -1.93 -14.08 10.98
N GLY A 272 -1.39 -14.49 12.11
CA GLY A 272 -2.08 -15.40 13.01
C GLY A 272 -1.23 -15.77 14.21
N CYS A 273 -1.50 -16.95 14.77
CA CYS A 273 -0.69 -17.52 15.82
C CYS A 273 -0.42 -19.01 15.64
N VAL A 274 0.59 -19.50 16.36
CA VAL A 274 0.87 -20.93 16.51
C VAL A 274 0.81 -21.31 17.97
N TYR A 275 0.13 -22.41 18.24
CA TYR A 275 0.06 -23.01 19.57
C TYR A 275 1.21 -24.01 19.75
N GLY A 276 2.16 -23.68 20.62
CA GLY A 276 3.29 -24.53 20.97
C GLY A 276 3.01 -25.49 22.13
N SER A 277 3.94 -26.40 22.41
CA SER A 277 3.89 -27.24 23.60
C SER A 277 3.84 -26.38 24.87
N ASN A 278 2.97 -26.73 25.84
CA ASN A 278 2.67 -25.98 27.08
C ASN A 278 1.75 -24.75 26.92
N ASN A 279 0.91 -24.70 25.88
CA ASN A 279 -0.03 -23.60 25.62
C ASN A 279 0.64 -22.22 25.38
N THR A 280 1.91 -22.21 24.99
CA THR A 280 2.57 -20.97 24.55
C THR A 280 2.02 -20.56 23.18
N ILE A 281 1.64 -19.29 23.05
CA ILE A 281 1.07 -18.74 21.81
C ILE A 281 2.11 -17.81 21.20
N LYS A 282 2.45 -18.03 19.92
CA LYS A 282 3.39 -17.21 19.19
C LYS A 282 2.73 -16.60 17.96
N GLY A 283 2.69 -15.27 17.90
CA GLY A 283 2.19 -14.54 16.74
C GLY A 283 3.12 -14.70 15.55
N PHE A 284 2.57 -14.70 14.33
CA PHE A 284 3.36 -14.73 13.11
C PHE A 284 2.81 -13.81 12.03
N LEU A 285 3.70 -13.42 11.13
CA LEU A 285 3.44 -12.88 9.80
C LEU A 285 3.93 -13.90 8.76
N TYR A 286 3.12 -14.18 7.77
CA TYR A 286 3.46 -14.90 6.55
C TYR A 286 3.46 -13.92 5.39
N SER A 287 4.61 -13.74 4.74
CA SER A 287 4.77 -12.84 3.58
C SER A 287 5.74 -13.44 2.57
N GLY A 288 5.31 -13.55 1.30
CA GLY A 288 6.17 -14.05 0.21
C GLY A 288 6.78 -15.44 0.42
N GLY A 289 6.13 -16.30 1.22
CA GLY A 289 6.65 -17.63 1.58
C GLY A 289 7.54 -17.65 2.83
N THR A 290 7.81 -16.50 3.45
CA THR A 290 8.63 -16.36 4.66
C THR A 290 7.74 -16.14 5.88
N TYR A 291 8.16 -16.70 7.02
CA TYR A 291 7.52 -16.50 8.32
C TYR A 291 8.37 -15.61 9.21
N THR A 292 7.75 -14.60 9.82
CA THR A 292 8.35 -13.72 10.82
C THR A 292 7.58 -13.86 12.13
N GLU A 293 8.29 -14.09 13.26
CA GLU A 293 7.67 -14.12 14.59
C GLU A 293 7.28 -12.69 15.00
N ILE A 294 6.02 -12.51 15.39
CA ILE A 294 5.47 -11.24 15.88
C ILE A 294 5.33 -11.35 17.39
N LEU A 295 6.35 -10.94 18.13
CA LEU A 295 6.41 -11.01 19.58
C LEU A 295 7.03 -9.72 20.13
N PRO A 296 6.28 -8.88 20.88
CA PRO A 296 6.86 -7.70 21.50
C PRO A 296 8.01 -8.06 22.45
N THR A 297 9.04 -7.22 22.51
CA THR A 297 10.24 -7.47 23.32
C THR A 297 9.90 -7.66 24.79
N GLY A 298 10.32 -8.80 25.35
CA GLY A 298 10.09 -9.14 26.76
C GLY A 298 8.72 -9.76 27.08
N TRP A 299 7.86 -9.94 26.08
CA TRP A 299 6.58 -10.62 26.24
C TRP A 299 6.76 -12.14 26.23
N SER A 300 5.82 -12.83 26.88
CA SER A 300 5.84 -14.30 27.02
C SER A 300 5.00 -15.03 25.97
N GLU A 301 4.00 -14.35 25.40
CA GLU A 301 3.16 -14.86 24.33
C GLU A 301 2.57 -13.70 23.54
N SER A 302 2.19 -13.99 22.29
CA SER A 302 1.53 -13.06 21.40
C SER A 302 0.62 -13.80 20.42
N SER A 303 -0.40 -13.10 19.94
CA SER A 303 -1.32 -13.58 18.93
C SER A 303 -1.70 -12.42 18.01
N ALA A 304 -1.24 -12.45 16.77
CA ALA A 304 -1.61 -11.46 15.76
C ALA A 304 -3.05 -11.74 15.28
N GLN A 305 -3.89 -10.70 15.27
CA GLN A 305 -5.32 -10.81 14.92
C GLN A 305 -5.64 -10.21 13.55
N ALA A 306 -5.03 -9.08 13.19
CA ALA A 306 -5.30 -8.41 11.92
C ALA A 306 -4.05 -7.70 11.37
N ILE A 307 -4.02 -7.50 10.05
CA ILE A 307 -2.97 -6.79 9.31
C ILE A 307 -3.59 -5.84 8.29
N ASN A 308 -3.00 -4.65 8.10
CA ASN A 308 -3.44 -3.72 7.06
C ASN A 308 -2.49 -3.73 5.84
N ASP A 309 -2.84 -2.96 4.80
CA ASP A 309 -2.08 -2.95 3.54
C ASP A 309 -0.69 -2.29 3.68
N ASN A 310 -0.49 -1.51 4.74
CA ASN A 310 0.81 -0.94 5.11
C ASN A 310 1.66 -1.91 5.95
N GLY A 311 1.21 -3.15 6.16
CA GLY A 311 1.94 -4.16 6.92
C GLY A 311 1.90 -3.95 8.45
N THR A 312 1.10 -3.02 8.95
CA THR A 312 0.87 -2.84 10.40
C THR A 312 0.02 -4.01 10.90
N ILE A 313 0.41 -4.59 12.02
CA ILE A 313 -0.24 -5.76 12.62
C ILE A 313 -0.78 -5.37 13.99
N VAL A 314 -1.97 -5.84 14.36
CA VAL A 314 -2.48 -5.72 15.72
C VAL A 314 -2.78 -7.09 16.31
N GLY A 315 -2.75 -7.16 17.62
CA GLY A 315 -3.09 -8.39 18.33
C GLY A 315 -3.08 -8.22 19.83
N TRP A 316 -2.90 -9.32 20.54
CA TRP A 316 -2.82 -9.36 21.99
C TRP A 316 -1.75 -10.34 22.46
N GLY A 317 -1.41 -10.28 23.74
CA GLY A 317 -0.43 -11.17 24.35
C GLY A 317 -0.25 -10.87 25.84
N LYS A 318 0.75 -11.51 26.45
CA LYS A 318 1.10 -11.26 27.86
C LYS A 318 2.47 -10.60 27.97
N ASP A 319 2.49 -9.44 28.62
CA ASP A 319 3.70 -8.71 28.92
C ASP A 319 4.63 -9.46 29.91
N SER A 320 5.79 -8.87 30.20
CA SER A 320 6.79 -9.44 31.11
C SER A 320 6.28 -9.68 32.55
N THR A 321 5.16 -9.07 32.93
CA THR A 321 4.50 -9.24 34.23
C THR A 321 3.40 -10.30 34.21
N GLY A 322 3.09 -10.84 33.02
CA GLY A 322 1.97 -11.75 32.80
C GLY A 322 0.63 -11.04 32.59
N THR A 323 0.62 -9.72 32.45
CA THR A 323 -0.59 -8.93 32.21
C THR A 323 -0.98 -9.02 30.74
N SER A 324 -2.24 -9.35 30.48
CA SER A 324 -2.81 -9.40 29.14
C SER A 324 -3.04 -7.99 28.58
N ARG A 325 -2.57 -7.74 27.35
CA ARG A 325 -2.61 -6.45 26.66
C ARG A 325 -2.72 -6.64 25.15
N GLY A 326 -3.35 -5.67 24.49
CA GLY A 326 -3.24 -5.50 23.05
C GLY A 326 -1.88 -4.93 22.65
N PHE A 327 -1.48 -5.11 21.39
CA PHE A 327 -0.31 -4.46 20.80
C PHE A 327 -0.59 -3.98 19.37
N ILE A 328 0.21 -3.01 18.93
CA ILE A 328 0.36 -2.59 17.54
C ILE A 328 1.81 -2.85 17.15
N ALA A 329 2.05 -3.63 16.10
CA ALA A 329 3.35 -3.85 15.51
C ALA A 329 3.42 -3.07 14.18
N SER A 330 4.27 -2.05 14.13
CA SER A 330 4.50 -1.24 12.94
C SER A 330 5.79 -1.68 12.25
N PRO A 331 5.78 -1.92 10.93
CA PRO A 331 6.99 -2.29 10.22
C PRO A 331 8.01 -1.17 10.34
N VAL A 332 9.26 -1.55 10.60
CA VAL A 332 10.40 -0.64 10.54
C VAL A 332 10.71 -0.41 9.07
N VAL A 333 10.59 0.84 8.64
CA VAL A 333 11.09 1.23 7.33
C VAL A 333 12.61 1.29 7.42
N PRO A 334 13.36 0.53 6.59
CA PRO A 334 14.81 0.55 6.62
C PRO A 334 15.33 1.95 6.27
N ASP A 335 16.41 2.32 6.95
CA ASP A 335 17.33 3.41 6.62
C ASP A 335 18.64 2.71 6.23
N ASN A 336 18.83 2.46 4.93
CA ASN A 336 19.93 1.58 4.48
C ASN A 336 21.29 2.27 4.52
N ASP A 337 21.33 3.59 4.49
CA ASP A 337 22.56 4.37 4.44
C ASP A 337 22.91 5.08 5.77
N ASN A 338 21.98 5.02 6.74
CA ASN A 338 22.06 5.50 8.12
C ASN A 338 22.19 7.02 8.25
N ASP A 339 21.51 7.77 7.40
CA ASP A 339 21.48 9.23 7.47
C ASP A 339 20.33 9.80 8.33
N GLY A 340 19.43 8.92 8.79
CA GLY A 340 18.29 9.23 9.65
C GLY A 340 16.98 9.43 8.89
N TYR A 341 16.96 9.29 7.58
CA TYR A 341 15.77 9.30 6.74
C TYR A 341 15.48 7.89 6.23
N PRO A 342 14.32 7.30 6.55
CA PRO A 342 13.97 5.99 6.04
C PRO A 342 13.61 6.01 4.55
N SER A 343 13.75 4.85 3.90
CA SER A 343 13.46 4.61 2.47
C SER A 343 12.08 5.04 1.94
N ASP A 344 11.09 5.30 2.79
CA ASP A 344 9.77 5.79 2.37
C ASP A 344 9.72 7.31 2.16
N VAL A 345 10.68 8.04 2.72
CA VAL A 345 10.85 9.48 2.54
C VAL A 345 12.14 9.84 1.80
N ASP A 346 13.09 8.91 1.74
CA ASP A 346 14.35 9.06 1.02
C ASP A 346 14.25 8.60 -0.44
N CYS A 347 14.60 9.51 -1.36
CA CYS A 347 14.59 9.28 -2.80
C CYS A 347 15.82 8.48 -3.30
N ASP A 348 16.90 8.37 -2.51
CA ASP A 348 18.04 7.48 -2.73
C ASP A 348 18.64 7.01 -1.39
N ASP A 349 17.93 6.11 -0.71
CA ASP A 349 18.29 5.46 0.57
C ASP A 349 19.59 4.62 0.52
N SER A 350 20.37 4.71 -0.58
CA SER A 350 21.70 4.12 -0.70
C SER A 350 22.82 5.15 -0.58
N ASN A 351 22.48 6.43 -0.41
CA ASN A 351 23.38 7.57 -0.48
C ASN A 351 23.06 8.62 0.60
N PRO A 352 23.82 8.68 1.72
CA PRO A 352 23.55 9.54 2.88
C PRO A 352 23.56 11.05 2.63
N ALA A 353 23.88 11.46 1.40
CA ALA A 353 23.90 12.85 0.97
C ALA A 353 22.62 13.26 0.22
N VAL A 354 21.74 12.30 -0.09
CA VAL A 354 20.47 12.51 -0.78
C VAL A 354 19.37 12.12 0.20
N ASN A 355 18.63 13.11 0.72
CA ASN A 355 17.56 12.90 1.68
C ASN A 355 16.75 14.18 1.87
N PRO A 356 15.53 14.14 2.44
CA PRO A 356 14.70 15.33 2.68
C PRO A 356 15.34 16.45 3.54
N GLY A 357 16.39 16.15 4.29
CA GLY A 357 17.14 17.11 5.10
C GLY A 357 18.32 17.75 4.39
N ALA A 358 18.71 17.25 3.22
CA ALA A 358 19.83 17.75 2.47
C ALA A 358 19.53 19.14 1.89
N THR A 359 20.58 19.81 1.43
CA THR A 359 20.45 21.05 0.68
C THR A 359 20.65 20.73 -0.79
N GLU A 360 19.66 21.03 -1.61
CA GLU A 360 19.74 20.90 -3.06
C GLU A 360 21.03 21.53 -3.62
N ILE A 361 21.85 20.73 -4.32
CA ILE A 361 23.11 21.16 -4.94
C ILE A 361 22.86 21.48 -6.42
N PRO A 362 22.85 22.76 -6.82
CA PRO A 362 22.49 23.09 -8.19
C PRO A 362 23.47 22.50 -9.21
N ASN A 363 22.93 21.83 -10.24
CA ASN A 363 23.65 21.32 -11.41
C ASN A 363 24.50 20.05 -11.21
N ASN A 364 24.29 19.27 -10.14
CA ASN A 364 24.84 17.92 -10.03
C ASN A 364 23.96 16.87 -10.75
N GLY A 365 22.68 17.19 -11.01
CA GLY A 365 21.74 16.30 -11.68
C GLY A 365 21.13 15.25 -10.77
N ILE A 366 21.15 15.47 -9.45
CA ILE A 366 20.53 14.67 -8.40
C ILE A 366 19.47 15.59 -7.75
N ASP A 367 18.35 15.05 -7.32
CA ASP A 367 17.42 15.73 -6.41
C ASP A 367 17.92 15.46 -4.99
N ASP A 368 18.82 16.30 -4.48
CA ASP A 368 19.53 16.00 -3.22
C ASP A 368 18.57 16.08 -2.04
N ASP A 369 17.60 17.00 -2.07
CA ASP A 369 16.67 17.24 -0.97
C ASP A 369 15.31 16.53 -1.11
N CYS A 370 15.21 15.59 -2.06
CA CYS A 370 14.02 14.81 -2.37
C CYS A 370 12.75 15.66 -2.54
N ASN A 371 12.92 16.89 -3.03
CA ASN A 371 11.85 17.85 -3.22
C ASN A 371 11.72 18.18 -4.71
N PRO A 372 10.68 17.69 -5.41
CA PRO A 372 10.53 17.94 -6.83
C PRO A 372 10.28 19.43 -7.18
N SER A 373 10.09 20.30 -6.18
CA SER A 373 9.92 21.74 -6.35
C SER A 373 11.23 22.53 -6.26
N THR A 374 12.34 21.95 -5.80
CA THR A 374 13.66 22.61 -5.73
C THR A 374 14.36 22.46 -7.09
N PRO A 375 14.64 23.57 -7.82
CA PRO A 375 14.99 23.44 -9.22
C PRO A 375 16.43 22.95 -9.47
N ILE A 376 16.58 21.72 -9.96
CA ILE A 376 17.82 21.15 -10.54
C ILE A 376 18.26 21.81 -11.88
N ALA A 377 17.44 22.70 -12.47
CA ALA A 377 17.49 23.03 -13.90
C ALA A 377 18.53 24.11 -14.29
N SER A 378 19.44 23.75 -15.20
CA SER A 378 20.20 24.70 -16.01
C SER A 378 20.22 24.35 -17.50
N VAL A 379 20.38 25.38 -18.33
CA VAL A 379 20.44 25.29 -19.79
C VAL A 379 21.53 26.23 -20.29
N SER A 380 22.52 25.70 -21.00
CA SER A 380 23.58 26.51 -21.59
C SER A 380 23.96 26.01 -22.98
N GLY A 381 24.16 26.92 -23.93
CA GLY A 381 24.51 26.55 -25.30
C GLY A 381 24.31 27.64 -26.32
N ASN A 382 24.63 27.31 -27.57
CA ASN A 382 24.45 28.19 -28.73
C ASN A 382 23.82 27.44 -29.90
N ALA A 383 22.79 28.01 -30.54
CA ALA A 383 22.12 27.44 -31.71
C ALA A 383 22.14 28.35 -32.93
N TYR A 384 22.06 27.74 -34.12
CA TYR A 384 21.96 28.43 -35.40
C TYR A 384 21.00 27.70 -36.35
N ASN A 385 20.29 28.42 -37.22
CA ASN A 385 19.43 27.76 -38.19
C ASN A 385 20.26 27.04 -39.28
N TYR A 386 19.98 25.76 -39.51
CA TYR A 386 20.69 24.90 -40.46
C TYR A 386 19.71 24.11 -41.35
N PRO A 387 20.00 23.90 -42.66
CA PRO A 387 21.07 24.53 -43.43
C PRO A 387 20.84 26.05 -43.55
N ILE A 388 21.92 26.83 -43.67
CA ILE A 388 21.86 28.30 -43.62
C ILE A 388 20.95 28.81 -44.76
N PRO A 389 19.75 29.35 -44.45
CA PRO A 389 18.92 30.01 -45.45
C PRO A 389 19.51 31.38 -45.76
N LEU A 390 18.89 32.12 -46.69
CA LEU A 390 19.22 33.52 -46.99
C LEU A 390 19.26 34.42 -45.73
N PHE A 391 18.61 34.01 -44.63
CA PHE A 391 18.60 34.70 -43.35
C PHE A 391 19.13 33.81 -42.22
N ARG A 392 20.05 34.34 -41.43
CA ARG A 392 20.61 33.70 -40.23
C ARG A 392 19.78 34.02 -38.98
N ALA A 393 19.52 32.99 -38.18
CA ALA A 393 19.05 33.07 -36.80
C ALA A 393 20.11 32.46 -35.89
N SER A 394 20.41 33.11 -34.76
CA SER A 394 21.34 32.62 -33.75
C SER A 394 20.80 32.85 -32.36
N MET A 395 21.00 31.91 -31.45
CA MET A 395 20.64 32.06 -30.04
C MET A 395 21.80 31.62 -29.14
N SER A 396 22.01 32.34 -28.05
CA SER A 396 22.96 32.02 -26.99
C SER A 396 22.23 32.07 -25.65
N VAL A 397 22.38 31.02 -24.85
CA VAL A 397 21.68 30.87 -23.58
C VAL A 397 22.66 30.39 -22.52
N ASN A 398 22.55 30.94 -21.32
CA ASN A 398 23.16 30.42 -20.10
C ASN A 398 22.23 30.78 -18.96
N VAL A 399 21.42 29.83 -18.53
CA VAL A 399 20.43 30.02 -17.46
C VAL A 399 20.63 28.92 -16.43
N ASN A 400 20.68 29.33 -15.17
CA ASN A 400 20.75 28.45 -14.03
C ASN A 400 19.69 28.91 -13.02
N ALA A 401 18.80 27.98 -12.62
CA ALA A 401 17.71 28.27 -11.71
C ALA A 401 18.20 28.85 -10.37
N SER A 402 19.38 28.46 -9.88
CA SER A 402 19.95 28.97 -8.63
C SER A 402 20.61 30.36 -8.77
N SER A 403 20.71 30.90 -9.98
CA SER A 403 21.37 32.19 -10.24
C SER A 403 20.74 32.94 -11.42
N LEU A 404 19.41 33.12 -11.37
CA LEU A 404 18.68 33.86 -12.42
C LEU A 404 19.19 35.29 -12.63
N GLY A 405 19.73 35.93 -11.59
CA GLY A 405 20.28 37.29 -11.66
C GLY A 405 21.53 37.45 -12.54
N THR A 406 22.29 36.38 -12.76
CA THR A 406 23.47 36.36 -13.66
C THR A 406 23.22 35.61 -14.97
N SER A 407 22.03 35.00 -15.09
CA SER A 407 21.59 34.24 -16.26
C SER A 407 21.25 35.15 -17.43
N TYR A 408 21.38 34.63 -18.66
CA TYR A 408 21.06 35.39 -19.87
C TYR A 408 20.53 34.53 -21.02
N LEU A 409 19.79 35.20 -21.91
CA LEU A 409 19.40 34.71 -23.22
C LEU A 409 19.55 35.84 -24.25
N ARG A 410 20.19 35.52 -25.38
CA ARG A 410 20.36 36.43 -26.52
C ARG A 410 19.91 35.75 -27.79
N TYR A 411 19.13 36.44 -28.61
CA TYR A 411 18.66 35.93 -29.89
C TYR A 411 18.81 36.98 -30.97
N TYR A 412 19.28 36.58 -32.15
CA TYR A 412 19.45 37.45 -33.29
C TYR A 412 18.87 36.82 -34.55
N TYR A 413 18.12 37.60 -35.33
CA TYR A 413 17.53 37.18 -36.59
C TYR A 413 17.65 38.25 -37.68
N THR A 414 18.42 37.93 -38.71
CA THR A 414 18.82 38.88 -39.77
C THR A 414 17.67 39.37 -40.65
N ARG A 415 16.64 38.56 -40.92
CA ARG A 415 15.52 38.92 -41.83
C ARG A 415 14.80 40.18 -41.36
N ASN A 416 14.54 40.25 -40.06
CA ASN A 416 13.81 41.36 -39.44
C ASN A 416 14.75 42.31 -38.69
N ARG A 417 16.07 42.10 -38.77
CA ARG A 417 17.08 42.74 -37.93
C ARG A 417 16.65 42.73 -36.45
N LEU A 418 16.17 41.59 -35.99
CA LEU A 418 15.68 41.42 -34.62
C LEU A 418 16.84 41.02 -33.73
N SER A 419 17.11 41.79 -32.69
CA SER A 419 18.10 41.50 -31.66
C SER A 419 17.44 41.53 -30.29
N LEU A 420 17.14 40.35 -29.74
CA LEU A 420 16.69 40.17 -28.37
C LEU A 420 17.90 40.03 -27.44
N VAL A 421 17.91 40.83 -26.37
CA VAL A 421 18.84 40.68 -25.25
C VAL A 421 18.03 40.67 -23.96
N SER A 422 18.08 39.57 -23.21
CA SER A 422 17.46 39.49 -21.89
C SER A 422 18.04 40.54 -20.95
N THR A 423 17.18 41.25 -20.25
CA THR A 423 17.54 42.14 -19.13
C THR A 423 17.31 41.44 -17.78
N SER A 424 16.41 40.45 -17.74
CA SER A 424 16.18 39.60 -16.57
C SER A 424 15.60 38.27 -17.03
N ILE A 425 16.09 37.17 -16.45
CA ILE A 425 15.43 35.86 -16.55
C ILE A 425 14.48 35.76 -15.37
N THR A 426 13.22 35.44 -15.64
CA THR A 426 12.15 35.37 -14.63
C THR A 426 11.85 33.94 -14.20
N GLY A 427 12.27 32.93 -14.96
CA GLY A 427 12.13 31.54 -14.57
C GLY A 427 12.70 30.57 -15.59
N ILE A 428 12.95 29.35 -15.12
CA ILE A 428 13.28 28.18 -15.91
C ILE A 428 12.49 26.99 -15.36
N SER A 429 11.96 26.15 -16.24
CA SER A 429 11.44 24.82 -15.90
C SER A 429 11.96 23.80 -16.89
N ALA A 430 12.03 22.52 -16.50
CA ALA A 430 12.44 21.42 -17.38
C ALA A 430 11.53 20.20 -17.17
N SER A 431 11.12 19.55 -18.25
CA SER A 431 10.35 18.31 -18.23
C SER A 431 10.48 17.58 -19.57
N GLY A 432 10.60 16.25 -19.57
CA GLY A 432 10.58 15.43 -20.78
C GLY A 432 11.62 15.85 -21.84
N GLY A 433 12.84 16.18 -21.41
CA GLY A 433 13.90 16.68 -22.30
C GLY A 433 13.66 18.08 -22.87
N THR A 434 12.69 18.84 -22.36
CA THR A 434 12.41 20.20 -22.78
C THR A 434 12.55 21.17 -21.62
N ALA A 435 13.39 22.20 -21.78
CA ALA A 435 13.49 23.35 -20.89
C ALA A 435 12.69 24.55 -21.43
N ILE A 436 11.97 25.24 -20.55
CA ILE A 436 11.26 26.49 -20.85
C ILE A 436 11.93 27.60 -20.05
N VAL A 437 12.45 28.61 -20.73
CA VAL A 437 13.04 29.81 -20.13
C VAL A 437 12.12 30.99 -20.37
N THR A 438 11.74 31.70 -19.31
CA THR A 438 10.97 32.94 -19.40
C THR A 438 11.79 34.13 -18.95
N GLY A 439 11.53 35.30 -19.52
CA GLY A 439 12.22 36.51 -19.10
C GLY A 439 11.69 37.78 -19.73
N VAL A 440 12.36 38.88 -19.37
CA VAL A 440 12.15 40.21 -19.89
C VAL A 440 13.42 40.66 -20.60
N GLY A 441 13.28 41.41 -21.69
CA GLY A 441 14.42 41.87 -22.47
C GLY A 441 14.16 43.10 -23.31
N THR A 442 15.17 43.42 -24.11
CA THR A 442 15.10 44.46 -25.13
C THR A 442 15.04 43.86 -26.52
N ILE A 443 14.29 44.49 -27.42
CA ILE A 443 14.36 44.24 -28.86
C ILE A 443 14.99 45.45 -29.52
N ASN A 444 16.17 45.26 -30.13
CA ASN A 444 16.92 46.34 -30.77
C ASN A 444 17.14 47.55 -29.84
N GLY A 445 17.32 47.30 -28.54
CA GLY A 445 17.49 48.31 -27.51
C GLY A 445 16.21 48.86 -26.89
N ALA A 446 15.03 48.61 -27.46
CA ALA A 446 13.75 49.00 -26.86
C ALA A 446 13.34 48.01 -25.75
N SER A 447 13.04 48.50 -24.55
CA SER A 447 12.71 47.68 -23.36
C SER A 447 11.24 47.27 -23.28
N GLY A 448 10.93 46.39 -22.33
CA GLY A 448 9.57 46.01 -21.96
C GLY A 448 9.02 44.80 -22.71
N TYR A 449 9.86 44.07 -23.46
CA TYR A 449 9.44 42.86 -24.14
C TYR A 449 9.57 41.66 -23.20
N THR A 450 8.59 40.76 -23.22
CA THR A 450 8.70 39.46 -22.55
C THR A 450 8.98 38.38 -23.58
N PHE A 451 9.65 37.31 -23.15
CA PHE A 451 9.93 36.18 -24.01
C PHE A 451 9.74 34.84 -23.29
N THR A 452 9.40 33.83 -24.09
CA THR A 452 9.40 32.42 -23.71
C THR A 452 10.25 31.68 -24.72
N ALA A 453 11.34 31.07 -24.27
CA ALA A 453 12.19 30.21 -25.08
C ALA A 453 11.96 28.75 -24.69
N THR A 454 11.77 27.89 -25.68
CA THR A 454 11.59 26.44 -25.49
C THR A 454 12.80 25.75 -26.07
N ILE A 455 13.45 24.89 -25.31
CA ILE A 455 14.72 24.26 -25.65
C ILE A 455 14.53 22.76 -25.46
N THR A 456 14.48 22.01 -26.54
CA THR A 456 14.23 20.57 -26.52
C THR A 456 15.49 19.83 -26.91
N ASP A 457 16.00 18.99 -26.02
CA ASP A 457 17.03 17.99 -26.31
C ASP A 457 16.41 16.92 -27.21
N GLY A 458 16.96 16.78 -28.42
CA GLY A 458 16.47 15.83 -29.41
C GLY A 458 17.20 14.49 -29.33
N SER A 459 18.28 14.41 -28.56
CA SER A 459 19.28 13.35 -28.70
C SER A 459 19.20 12.35 -27.54
N PRO A 460 18.79 11.09 -27.75
CA PRO A 460 19.19 10.03 -26.84
C PRO A 460 20.72 9.95 -26.84
N VAL A 461 21.29 9.54 -25.70
CA VAL A 461 22.75 9.41 -25.54
C VAL A 461 23.34 8.55 -26.67
N GLY A 462 24.08 9.17 -27.60
CA GLY A 462 24.83 8.44 -28.64
C GLY A 462 24.27 8.48 -30.06
N ASP A 463 23.15 9.14 -30.34
CA ASP A 463 22.65 9.34 -31.72
C ASP A 463 22.88 10.79 -32.20
N SER A 464 23.72 10.96 -33.22
CA SER A 464 24.04 12.28 -33.81
C SER A 464 23.08 12.72 -34.93
N THR A 465 22.05 11.93 -35.20
CA THR A 465 21.09 12.19 -36.29
C THR A 465 19.86 12.99 -35.84
N LEU A 466 19.51 12.95 -34.55
CA LEU A 466 18.48 13.79 -33.95
C LEU A 466 19.11 15.11 -33.46
N ARG A 467 18.41 16.22 -33.67
CA ARG A 467 18.94 17.55 -33.40
C ARG A 467 18.12 18.23 -32.33
N ASP A 468 18.80 18.72 -31.31
CA ASP A 468 18.19 19.59 -30.32
C ASP A 468 17.62 20.84 -31.02
N THR A 469 16.46 21.28 -30.55
CA THR A 469 15.71 22.39 -31.16
C THR A 469 15.49 23.51 -30.17
N MET A 470 15.46 24.74 -30.68
CA MET A 470 15.04 25.89 -29.89
C MET A 470 13.90 26.65 -30.58
N GLY A 471 12.88 26.97 -29.80
CA GLY A 471 11.77 27.87 -30.14
C GLY A 471 11.84 29.16 -29.33
N LEU A 472 11.26 30.24 -29.87
CA LEU A 472 11.21 31.53 -29.20
C LEU A 472 9.91 32.24 -29.50
N GLU A 473 9.22 32.68 -28.46
CA GLU A 473 8.10 33.61 -28.52
C GLU A 473 8.46 34.91 -27.83
N ILE A 474 8.09 36.04 -28.43
CA ILE A 474 8.34 37.38 -27.92
C ILE A 474 7.04 38.16 -27.96
N LYS A 475 6.69 38.80 -26.85
CA LYS A 475 5.54 39.71 -26.74
C LYS A 475 6.01 41.15 -26.52
N LYS A 476 5.23 42.08 -27.06
CA LYS A 476 5.38 43.52 -26.83
C LYS A 476 4.98 43.89 -25.38
N PRO A 477 5.32 45.10 -24.92
CA PRO A 477 4.88 45.60 -23.61
C PRO A 477 3.36 45.59 -23.40
N ASP A 478 2.57 45.70 -24.47
CA ASP A 478 1.10 45.62 -24.45
C ASP A 478 0.55 44.18 -24.43
N GLY A 479 1.43 43.17 -24.36
CA GLY A 479 1.08 41.75 -24.34
C GLY A 479 0.80 41.14 -25.72
N THR A 480 0.80 41.94 -26.79
CA THR A 480 0.58 41.41 -28.15
C THR A 480 1.82 40.69 -28.69
N ASN A 481 1.61 39.69 -29.55
CA ASN A 481 2.71 38.94 -30.13
C ASN A 481 3.58 39.83 -31.04
N TYR A 482 4.89 39.81 -30.80
CA TYR A 482 5.88 40.51 -31.61
C TYR A 482 6.58 39.56 -32.59
N PHE A 483 6.98 38.38 -32.11
CA PHE A 483 7.72 37.39 -32.87
C PHE A 483 7.44 35.99 -32.34
N SER A 484 7.35 35.01 -33.23
CA SER A 484 7.31 33.60 -32.88
C SER A 484 8.13 32.80 -33.89
N ALA A 485 8.99 31.93 -33.38
CA ALA A 485 9.76 30.98 -34.15
C ALA A 485 9.56 29.58 -33.57
N SER A 486 8.80 28.76 -34.30
CA SER A 486 8.54 27.37 -33.93
C SER A 486 9.70 26.48 -34.43
N LYS A 487 10.56 26.02 -33.51
CA LYS A 487 11.54 24.91 -33.67
C LYS A 487 12.66 25.01 -34.72
N THR A 488 12.76 26.06 -35.53
CA THR A 488 13.64 26.11 -36.73
C THR A 488 15.16 26.23 -36.52
N ILE A 489 15.69 26.02 -35.32
CA ILE A 489 17.12 26.26 -35.03
C ILE A 489 17.78 24.97 -34.54
N SER A 490 18.75 24.47 -35.31
CA SER A 490 19.56 23.29 -34.97
C SER A 490 20.76 23.69 -34.10
N LEU A 491 20.98 22.97 -33.00
CA LEU A 491 22.10 23.21 -32.09
C LEU A 491 23.39 22.55 -32.60
N LYS A 492 24.55 23.16 -32.32
CA LYS A 492 25.89 22.60 -32.65
C LYS A 492 26.64 22.09 -31.40
N SER A 493 26.22 22.50 -30.21
CA SER A 493 26.87 22.13 -28.94
C SER A 493 25.95 22.49 -27.78
N PHE A 494 25.22 21.50 -27.26
CA PHE A 494 24.50 21.62 -26.01
C PHE A 494 25.29 20.88 -24.91
N LYS A 495 25.38 21.46 -23.71
CA LYS A 495 25.78 20.70 -22.51
C LYS A 495 24.50 20.05 -22.01
N LYS A 496 24.31 18.76 -22.34
CA LYS A 496 23.13 17.89 -22.09
C LYS A 496 22.16 18.42 -21.04
N LEU A 497 20.87 18.48 -21.37
CA LEU A 497 19.85 18.73 -20.36
C LEU A 497 19.90 17.51 -19.43
N PRO A 498 19.90 17.68 -18.10
CA PRO A 498 19.62 16.55 -17.23
C PRO A 498 18.19 16.10 -17.55
N VAL A 499 18.09 15.01 -18.31
CA VAL A 499 16.85 14.30 -18.55
C VAL A 499 16.76 13.27 -17.43
N TYR A 500 16.02 13.58 -16.38
CA TYR A 500 15.68 12.58 -15.38
C TYR A 500 14.16 12.59 -15.19
N SER A 501 13.55 11.49 -15.61
CA SER A 501 12.32 10.99 -15.02
C SER A 501 12.71 10.28 -13.72
N CYS A 502 11.91 10.46 -12.67
CA CYS A 502 11.80 9.47 -11.60
C CYS A 502 11.54 8.08 -12.19
#